data_AF-A0A4R8KSV8-F1
#
_entry.id   AF-A0A4R8KSV8-F1
#
_cell.length_a   1.000
_cell.length_b   1.000
_cell.length_c   1.000
_cell.angle_alpha   90.00
_cell.angle_beta   90.00
_cell.angle_gamma   90.00
#
_symmetry.space_group_name_H-M   'P 1'
#
loop_
_entity.id
_entity.type
_entity.pdbx_description
1 polymer ?
#
loop_
_entity_poly.entity_id
_entity_poly.type
_entity_poly.pdbx_seq_one_letter_code
_entity_poly.pdbx_strand_id
1 'polypeptide(L)'
;MSTLAELARIRAEYGLAPVGGVLWLGVGMLPPKRNAIEIDPANLPTALECRAVAGLDVVLIFPGKLTRYGALRTLSDRLYQARPRRLLLVDGDHKRTAFLKLAES
;
A
#
# COMPACT_ATOMS: atom_id res chain seq x y z
N MET A 1 11.56 1.83 -12.58
CA MET A 1 11.16 0.65 -11.76
C MET A 1 10.49 1.20 -10.51
N SER A 2 9.30 0.72 -10.13
CA SER A 2 8.62 1.23 -8.92
C SER A 2 9.24 0.62 -7.65
N THR A 3 9.23 1.35 -6.52
CA THR A 3 9.76 0.84 -5.24
C THR A 3 9.00 -0.40 -4.76
N LEU A 4 7.73 -0.56 -5.17
CA LEU A 4 6.92 -1.74 -4.89
C LEU A 4 7.35 -2.94 -5.74
N ALA A 5 7.85 -2.73 -6.97
CA ALA A 5 8.51 -3.77 -7.76
C ALA A 5 9.78 -4.29 -7.08
N GLU A 6 10.59 -3.38 -6.53
CA GLU A 6 11.82 -3.76 -5.84
C GLU A 6 11.53 -4.54 -4.56
N LEU A 7 10.50 -4.14 -3.81
CA LEU A 7 10.02 -4.95 -2.68
C LEU A 7 9.55 -6.32 -3.16
N ALA A 8 8.78 -6.42 -4.25
CA ALA A 8 8.34 -7.69 -4.81
C ALA A 8 9.53 -8.61 -5.12
N ARG A 9 10.56 -8.05 -5.76
CA ARG A 9 11.80 -8.74 -6.11
C ARG A 9 12.53 -9.26 -4.88
N ILE A 10 12.79 -8.41 -3.88
CA ILE A 10 13.48 -8.79 -2.64
C ILE A 10 12.74 -9.91 -1.90
N ARG A 11 11.41 -9.80 -1.80
CA ARG A 11 10.59 -10.82 -1.13
C ARG A 11 10.61 -12.15 -1.88
N ALA A 12 10.57 -12.13 -3.21
CA ALA A 12 10.60 -13.32 -4.04
C ALA A 12 11.97 -14.01 -4.05
N GLU A 13 13.05 -13.24 -4.14
CA GLU A 13 14.41 -13.77 -4.23
C GLU A 13 14.97 -14.23 -2.87
N TYR A 14 14.69 -13.48 -1.80
CA TYR A 14 15.33 -13.69 -0.50
C TYR A 14 14.38 -14.15 0.60
N GLY A 15 13.06 -14.24 0.34
CA GLY A 15 12.06 -14.63 1.34
C GLY A 15 11.92 -13.64 2.50
N LEU A 16 12.50 -12.43 2.38
CA LEU A 16 12.50 -11.42 3.43
C LEU A 16 11.15 -10.71 3.52
N ALA A 17 10.85 -10.15 4.70
CA ALA A 17 9.68 -9.30 4.91
C ALA A 17 10.08 -8.05 5.72
N PRO A 18 9.34 -6.93 5.57
CA PRO A 18 9.58 -5.75 6.39
C PRO A 18 9.51 -6.08 7.89
N VAL A 19 10.44 -5.51 8.66
CA VAL A 19 10.49 -5.66 10.12
C VAL A 19 9.16 -5.19 10.73
N GLY A 20 8.55 -6.05 11.55
CA GLY A 20 7.23 -5.80 12.17
C GLY A 20 6.03 -6.11 11.27
N GLY A 21 6.24 -6.51 10.00
CA GLY A 21 5.17 -6.94 9.09
C GLY A 21 4.22 -5.84 8.64
N VAL A 22 4.52 -4.57 8.94
CA VAL A 22 3.72 -3.40 8.56
C VAL A 22 4.39 -2.69 7.39
N LEU A 23 3.63 -2.32 6.36
CA LEU A 23 4.07 -1.51 5.23
C LEU A 23 3.24 -0.23 5.15
N TRP A 24 3.94 0.91 5.09
CA TRP A 24 3.30 2.21 4.91
C TRP A 24 3.39 2.62 3.45
N LEU A 25 2.25 2.94 2.84
CA LEU A 25 2.15 3.44 1.48
C LEU A 25 1.54 4.84 1.52
N GLY A 26 2.06 5.76 0.72
CA GLY A 26 1.47 7.09 0.53
C GLY A 26 1.20 7.39 -0.93
N VAL A 27 0.05 7.95 -1.27
CA VAL A 27 -0.28 8.34 -2.64
C VAL A 27 0.09 9.82 -2.86
N GLY A 28 1.05 10.08 -3.75
CA GLY A 28 1.56 11.44 -4.04
C GLY A 28 2.24 12.12 -2.86
N MET A 29 2.64 11.33 -1.86
CA MET A 29 3.40 11.77 -0.70
C MET A 29 4.14 10.60 -0.06
N LEU A 30 5.27 10.88 0.59
CA LEU A 30 5.97 9.91 1.42
C LEU A 30 5.52 10.02 2.89
N PRO A 31 4.92 8.97 3.47
CA PRO A 31 4.60 8.95 4.90
C PRO A 31 5.86 9.12 5.78
N PRO A 32 5.77 9.79 6.93
CA PRO A 32 6.92 9.98 7.84
C PRO A 32 7.19 8.71 8.68
N LYS A 33 7.42 7.58 8.01
CA LYS A 33 7.75 6.27 8.61
C LYS A 33 8.95 5.67 7.88
N ARG A 34 9.83 5.00 8.63
CA ARG A 34 11.14 4.51 8.13
C ARG A 34 11.05 3.54 6.94
N ASN A 35 9.94 2.82 6.82
CA ASN A 35 9.69 1.82 5.78
C ASN A 35 8.52 2.21 4.87
N ALA A 36 8.33 3.51 4.67
CA ALA A 36 7.27 4.02 3.82
C ALA A 36 7.67 4.00 2.34
N ILE A 37 6.68 3.77 1.48
CA ILE A 37 6.81 3.84 0.03
C ILE A 37 5.84 4.89 -0.49
N GLU A 38 6.35 5.83 -1.27
CA GLU A 38 5.52 6.75 -2.04
C GLU A 38 5.06 6.09 -3.35
N ILE A 39 3.80 6.31 -3.70
CA ILE A 39 3.16 5.86 -4.92
C ILE A 39 2.74 7.07 -5.72
N ASP A 40 3.28 7.17 -6.93
CA ASP A 40 2.86 8.16 -7.89
C ASP A 40 1.43 7.85 -8.38
N PRO A 41 0.45 8.74 -8.15
CA PRO A 41 -0.93 8.53 -8.61
C PRO A 41 -1.07 8.48 -10.15
N ALA A 42 -0.09 9.03 -10.90
CA ALA A 42 -0.08 8.95 -12.37
C ALA A 42 0.46 7.59 -12.88
N ASN A 43 1.27 6.91 -12.06
CA ASN A 43 1.95 5.67 -12.42
C ASN A 43 1.72 4.59 -11.37
N LEU A 44 0.47 4.15 -11.24
CA LEU A 44 0.09 3.16 -10.24
C LEU A 44 0.81 1.81 -10.44
N PRO A 45 1.25 1.15 -9.36
CA PRO A 45 1.82 -0.18 -9.43
C PRO A 45 0.83 -1.17 -10.05
N THR A 46 1.36 -2.06 -10.88
CA THR A 46 0.65 -3.19 -11.47
C THR A 46 0.18 -4.16 -10.40
N ALA A 47 -0.76 -5.04 -10.78
CA ALA A 47 -1.23 -6.10 -9.89
C ALA A 47 -0.09 -7.07 -9.48
N LEU A 48 0.90 -7.28 -10.37
CA LEU A 48 2.05 -8.13 -10.09
C LEU A 48 2.95 -7.51 -9.01
N GLU A 49 3.29 -6.21 -9.16
CA GLU A 49 4.07 -5.48 -8.16
C GLU A 49 3.35 -5.46 -6.81
N CYS A 50 2.02 -5.29 -6.81
CA CYS A 50 1.23 -5.30 -5.57
C CYS A 50 1.31 -6.61 -4.78
N ARG A 51 1.68 -7.76 -5.38
CA ARG A 51 1.87 -9.03 -4.65
C ARG A 51 2.92 -8.93 -3.54
N ALA A 52 3.81 -7.94 -3.61
CA ALA A 52 4.78 -7.63 -2.57
C ALA A 52 4.14 -7.34 -1.19
N VAL A 53 2.83 -7.09 -1.12
CA VAL A 53 2.14 -6.82 0.15
C VAL A 53 1.47 -8.06 0.77
N ALA A 54 1.55 -9.21 0.11
CA ALA A 54 0.93 -10.44 0.59
C ALA A 54 1.36 -10.78 2.03
N GLY A 55 0.38 -11.03 2.89
CA GLY A 55 0.60 -11.34 4.31
C GLY A 55 1.06 -10.16 5.20
N LEU A 56 1.19 -8.94 4.68
CA LEU A 56 1.57 -7.75 5.47
C LEU A 56 0.36 -6.99 5.97
N ASP A 57 0.55 -6.19 7.03
CA ASP A 57 -0.36 -5.12 7.39
C ASP A 57 -0.04 -3.88 6.56
N VAL A 58 -0.97 -3.47 5.70
CA VAL A 58 -0.77 -2.34 4.80
C VAL A 58 -1.56 -1.15 5.31
N VAL A 59 -0.89 0.00 5.46
CA VAL A 59 -1.52 1.29 5.71
C VAL A 59 -1.30 2.18 4.49
N LEU A 60 -2.36 2.47 3.76
CA LEU A 60 -2.36 3.36 2.61
C LEU A 60 -2.90 4.74 3.03
N ILE A 61 -2.02 5.73 3.04
CA ILE A 61 -2.34 7.14 3.31
C ILE A 61 -2.50 7.87 1.98
N PHE A 62 -3.50 8.73 1.89
CA PHE A 62 -3.68 9.59 0.72
C PHE A 62 -4.28 10.95 1.12
N PRO A 63 -3.93 12.04 0.41
CA PRO A 63 -4.60 13.33 0.54
C PRO A 63 -5.96 13.26 -0.18
N GLY A 64 -7.06 13.20 0.56
CA GLY A 64 -8.41 13.06 -0.01
C GLY A 64 -8.83 14.17 -0.96
N LYS A 65 -8.32 15.41 -0.81
CA LYS A 65 -8.63 16.53 -1.71
C LYS A 65 -7.89 16.45 -3.05
N LEU A 66 -6.74 15.77 -3.08
CA LEU A 66 -5.85 15.74 -4.25
C LEU A 66 -5.90 14.39 -4.98
N THR A 67 -6.27 13.33 -4.28
CA THR A 67 -6.26 11.97 -4.83
C THR A 67 -7.51 11.72 -5.66
N ARG A 68 -7.33 11.47 -6.96
CA ARG A 68 -8.43 11.08 -7.84
C ARG A 68 -9.02 9.74 -7.39
N TYR A 69 -10.34 9.68 -7.23
CA TYR A 69 -11.04 8.48 -6.78
C TYR A 69 -10.74 7.25 -7.64
N GLY A 70 -10.66 7.40 -8.97
CA GLY A 70 -10.33 6.29 -9.87
C GLY A 70 -8.98 5.64 -9.54
N ALA A 71 -7.95 6.47 -9.31
CA ALA A 71 -6.62 5.98 -8.97
C ALA A 71 -6.60 5.28 -7.60
N LEU A 72 -7.25 5.89 -6.59
CA LEU A 72 -7.39 5.32 -5.26
C LEU A 72 -8.12 3.97 -5.30
N ARG A 73 -9.24 3.88 -6.02
CA ARG A 73 -10.03 2.67 -6.18
C ARG A 73 -9.20 1.57 -6.84
N THR A 74 -8.54 1.86 -7.96
CA THR A 74 -7.70 0.89 -8.67
C THR A 74 -6.55 0.38 -7.81
N LEU A 75 -5.85 1.26 -7.09
CA LEU A 75 -4.76 0.87 -6.20
C LEU A 75 -5.29 0.01 -5.04
N SER A 76 -6.37 0.44 -4.40
CA SER A 76 -6.97 -0.28 -3.27
C SER A 76 -7.42 -1.68 -3.66
N ASP A 77 -8.03 -1.84 -4.84
CA ASP A 77 -8.45 -3.14 -5.37
C ASP A 77 -7.25 -4.06 -5.64
N ARG A 78 -6.20 -3.56 -6.30
CA ARG A 78 -4.97 -4.34 -6.55
C ARG A 78 -4.29 -4.77 -5.25
N LEU A 79 -4.19 -3.88 -4.27
CA LEU A 79 -3.65 -4.19 -2.94
C LEU A 79 -4.52 -5.21 -2.21
N TYR A 80 -5.85 -5.09 -2.28
CA TYR A 80 -6.77 -6.06 -1.66
C TYR A 80 -6.61 -7.46 -2.27
N GLN A 81 -6.57 -7.55 -3.61
CA GLN A 81 -6.37 -8.81 -4.35
C GLN A 81 -5.02 -9.47 -4.07
N ALA A 82 -4.00 -8.69 -3.72
CA ALA A 82 -2.70 -9.20 -3.29
C ALA A 82 -2.71 -9.91 -1.92
N ARG A 83 -3.87 -9.97 -1.25
CA ARG A 83 -4.11 -10.66 0.02
C ARG A 83 -3.15 -10.21 1.15
N PRO A 84 -3.12 -8.91 1.50
CA PRO A 84 -2.50 -8.46 2.74
C PRO A 84 -3.22 -9.10 3.94
N ARG A 85 -2.57 -9.12 5.09
CA ARG A 85 -3.17 -9.51 6.37
C ARG A 85 -4.22 -8.48 6.81
N ARG A 86 -3.85 -7.19 6.76
CA ARG A 86 -4.75 -6.05 7.01
C ARG A 86 -4.56 -4.99 5.94
N LEU A 87 -5.64 -4.30 5.57
CA LEU A 87 -5.58 -3.17 4.64
C LEU A 87 -6.37 -1.99 5.21
N LEU A 88 -5.62 -0.97 5.60
CA LEU A 88 -6.12 0.28 6.17
C LEU A 88 -5.97 1.41 5.16
N LEU A 89 -7.07 2.11 4.89
CA LEU A 89 -7.11 3.34 4.10
C LEU A 89 -7.22 4.53 5.05
N VAL A 90 -6.35 5.53 4.91
CA VAL A 90 -6.35 6.74 5.72
C VAL A 90 -6.40 7.97 4.83
N ASP A 91 -7.50 8.70 4.91
CA ASP A 91 -7.63 10.02 4.30
C ASP A 91 -7.01 11.06 5.23
N GLY A 92 -5.86 11.60 4.83
CA GLY A 92 -5.10 12.58 5.60
C GLY A 92 -5.78 13.94 5.73
N ASP A 93 -6.62 14.33 4.76
CA ASP A 93 -7.27 15.64 4.75
C ASP A 93 -8.54 15.66 5.60
N HIS A 94 -9.30 14.56 5.57
CA HIS A 94 -10.58 14.46 6.27
C HIS A 94 -10.48 13.72 7.60
N LYS A 95 -9.27 13.27 7.99
CA LYS A 95 -9.02 12.43 9.18
C LYS A 95 -9.95 11.20 9.22
N ARG A 96 -10.26 10.64 8.05
CA ARG A 96 -11.13 9.46 7.91
C ARG A 96 -10.30 8.22 7.73
N THR A 97 -10.82 7.11 8.23
CA THR A 97 -10.16 5.82 8.16
C THR A 97 -11.17 4.76 7.72
N ALA A 98 -10.78 3.93 6.75
CA ALA A 98 -11.59 2.83 6.27
C ALA A 98 -10.78 1.53 6.33
N PHE A 99 -11.42 0.47 6.81
CA PHE A 99 -10.83 -0.85 6.90
C PHE A 99 -11.42 -1.72 5.79
N LEU A 100 -10.59 -2.08 4.81
CA LEU A 100 -11.02 -2.99 3.73
C LEU A 100 -10.79 -4.46 4.09
N LYS A 101 -9.84 -4.72 4.98
CA LYS A 101 -9.59 -6.05 5.51
C LYS A 101 -9.06 -5.95 6.93
N LEU A 102 -9.79 -6.57 7.86
CA LEU A 102 -9.34 -6.87 9.20
C LEU A 102 -9.16 -8.39 9.22
N ALA A 103 -8.00 -8.87 9.66
CA ALA A 103 -7.87 -10.30 9.94
C ALA A 103 -8.85 -10.65 11.07
N GLU A 104 -9.62 -11.73 10.89
CA GLU A 104 -10.27 -12.39 12.03
C GLU A 104 -9.18 -12.83 13.02
N SER A 105 -9.52 -12.73 14.30
CA SER A 105 -8.61 -12.92 15.44
C SER A 105 -8.11 -14.35 15.55
#